data_AF-A0A7Y4XLE6-F1
#
_entry.id   AF-A0A7Y4XLE6-F1
#
_cell.length_a   1.000
_cell.length_b   1.000
_cell.length_c   1.000
_cell.angle_alpha   90.00
_cell.angle_beta   90.00
_cell.angle_gamma   90.00
#
_symmetry.space_group_name_H-M   'P 1'
#
loop_
_entity.id
_entity.type
_entity.pdbx_description
1 polymer ?
#
loop_
_entity_poly.entity_id
_entity_poly.type
_entity_poly.pdbx_seq_one_letter_code
_entity_poly.pdbx_strand_id
1 'polypeptide(L)'
;MTIGIDENKKRVPPFPNGKATCQVCEGNVIAKCGEIYDWHWAHKIDQNCDPWKEHETEWHRGWKNKFPFDWREIVITSDEGERHYADVRTDTGTVIEFQNSSISLRPYGYVKNFTVTCSG
;
A
#
# COMPACT_ATOMS: atom_id res chain seq x y z
N MET A 1 4.92 3.76 2.78
CA MET A 1 3.52 3.36 3.02
C MET A 1 2.75 4.59 3.47
N THR A 2 1.46 4.71 3.19
CA THR A 2 0.66 5.86 3.62
C THR A 2 -0.13 5.58 4.89
N ILE A 3 -0.20 4.32 5.34
CA ILE A 3 -0.89 3.93 6.57
C ILE A 3 0.03 3.06 7.45
N GLY A 4 0.20 3.47 8.71
CA GLY A 4 0.93 2.75 9.75
C GLY A 4 0.02 2.42 10.93
N ILE A 5 0.55 1.69 11.92
CA ILE A 5 -0.16 1.35 13.16
C ILE A 5 0.41 2.14 14.33
N ASP A 6 -0.45 2.83 15.08
CA ASP A 6 -0.06 3.55 16.28
C ASP A 6 0.07 2.64 17.51
N GLU A 7 0.41 3.22 18.66
CA GLU A 7 0.54 2.51 19.94
C GLU A 7 -0.78 1.87 20.42
N ASN A 8 -1.92 2.40 20.00
CA ASN A 8 -3.26 1.91 20.31
C ASN A 8 -3.74 0.86 19.30
N LYS A 9 -2.85 0.36 18.44
CA LYS A 9 -3.15 -0.60 17.36
C LYS A 9 -4.15 -0.06 16.33
N LYS A 10 -4.24 1.27 16.18
CA LYS A 10 -5.09 1.93 15.19
C LYS A 10 -4.30 2.28 13.95
N ARG A 11 -5.00 2.23 12.81
CA ARG A 11 -4.48 2.63 11.51
C ARG A 11 -4.42 4.15 11.44
N VAL A 12 -3.26 4.69 11.11
CA VAL A 12 -3.03 6.14 11.10
C VAL A 12 -2.26 6.59 9.86
N PRO A 13 -2.66 7.73 9.24
CA PRO A 13 -1.84 8.38 8.23
C PRO A 13 -0.57 8.97 8.86
N PRO A 14 0.48 9.28 8.09
CA PRO A 14 1.64 10.03 8.56
C PRO A 14 1.22 11.40 9.11
N PHE A 15 1.87 11.81 10.20
CA PHE A 15 1.71 13.13 10.81
C PHE A 15 3.07 13.65 11.31
N PRO A 16 3.27 14.97 11.45
CA PRO A 16 4.56 15.53 11.83
C PRO A 16 5.10 14.94 13.13
N ASN A 17 6.38 14.53 13.10
CA ASN A 17 7.07 13.83 14.21
C ASN A 17 6.43 12.51 14.65
N GLY A 18 5.50 11.98 13.86
CA GLY A 18 4.79 10.75 14.15
C GLY A 18 5.71 9.53 14.16
N LYS A 19 5.28 8.54 14.93
CA LYS A 19 5.85 7.19 14.99
C LYS A 19 4.72 6.20 14.81
N ALA A 20 4.99 5.14 14.07
CA ALA A 20 4.07 4.04 13.87
C ALA A 20 4.88 2.75 13.64
N THR A 21 4.19 1.62 13.53
CA THR A 21 4.76 0.35 13.10
C THR A 21 4.22 -0.04 11.72
N CYS A 22 5.07 -0.68 10.92
CA CYS A 22 4.69 -1.30 9.66
C CYS A 22 3.72 -2.45 9.92
N GLN A 23 2.63 -2.54 9.16
CA GLN A 23 1.66 -3.61 9.29
C GLN A 23 2.20 -4.96 8.82
N VAL A 24 3.18 -4.98 7.90
CA VAL A 24 3.75 -6.21 7.31
C VAL A 24 4.85 -6.81 8.16
N CYS A 25 5.89 -6.05 8.52
CA CYS A 25 7.03 -6.56 9.28
C CYS A 25 7.08 -6.12 10.75
N GLU A 26 6.10 -5.34 11.20
CA GLU A 26 6.03 -4.79 12.57
C GLU A 26 7.19 -3.85 12.95
N GLY A 27 8.09 -3.57 12.00
CA GLY A 27 9.20 -2.65 12.16
C GLY A 27 8.76 -1.21 12.40
N ASN A 28 9.57 -0.46 13.14
CA ASN A 28 9.33 0.96 13.40
C ASN A 28 9.46 1.79 12.11
N VAL A 29 8.48 2.66 11.88
CA VAL A 29 8.47 3.63 10.79
C VAL A 29 8.42 5.06 11.32
N ILE A 30 9.01 5.98 10.57
CA ILE A 30 9.02 7.42 10.86
C ILE A 30 8.20 8.16 9.81
N ALA A 31 7.52 9.22 10.25
CA ALA A 31 6.79 10.08 9.33
C ALA A 31 7.77 10.94 8.51
N LYS A 32 7.58 10.94 7.19
CA LYS A 32 8.13 11.93 6.26
C LYS A 32 6.98 12.86 5.91
N CYS A 33 7.04 14.11 6.39
CA CYS A 33 6.01 15.14 6.22
C CYS A 33 6.68 16.46 5.85
N GLY A 34 5.95 17.35 5.19
CA GLY A 34 6.39 18.70 4.84
C GLY A 34 5.87 19.14 3.48
N GLU A 35 6.33 20.29 3.00
CA GLU A 35 5.98 20.83 1.68
C GLU A 35 6.76 20.17 0.54
N ILE A 36 7.92 19.58 0.87
CA ILE A 36 8.82 18.94 -0.10
C ILE A 36 8.47 17.46 -0.31
N TYR A 37 7.92 16.81 0.72
CA TYR A 37 7.68 15.37 0.72
C TYR A 37 6.21 15.05 0.58
N ASP A 38 5.88 14.12 -0.31
CA ASP A 38 4.66 13.35 -0.20
C ASP A 38 4.57 12.70 1.15
N TRP A 39 3.51 12.97 1.92
CA TRP A 39 3.44 12.47 3.28
C TRP A 39 3.39 10.95 3.30
N HIS A 40 4.33 10.29 3.96
CA HIS A 40 4.37 8.83 4.06
C HIS A 40 5.13 8.35 5.30
N TRP A 41 4.85 7.13 5.70
CA TRP A 41 5.64 6.37 6.66
C TRP A 41 6.80 5.67 5.93
N ALA A 42 8.02 5.87 6.44
CA ALA A 42 9.26 5.27 5.95
C ALA A 42 9.93 4.43 7.03
N HIS A 43 10.48 3.27 6.67
CA HIS A 43 11.37 2.53 7.56
C HIS A 43 12.64 3.33 7.81
N LYS A 44 13.20 3.22 9.03
CA LYS A 44 14.47 3.89 9.37
C LYS A 44 15.66 3.29 8.63
N ILE A 45 15.62 1.99 8.40
CA ILE A 45 16.57 1.24 7.59
C ILE A 45 15.80 0.82 6.35
N ASP A 46 16.40 0.96 5.17
CA ASP A 46 15.78 0.46 3.96
C ASP A 46 15.58 -1.05 4.09
N GLN A 47 14.32 -1.45 4.15
CA GLN A 47 13.91 -2.83 4.34
C GLN A 47 12.81 -3.09 3.32
N ASN A 48 13.12 -3.97 2.37
CA ASN A 48 12.13 -4.47 1.42
C ASN A 48 11.23 -5.51 2.11
N CYS A 49 10.41 -5.04 3.07
CA CYS A 49 9.51 -5.91 3.82
C CYS A 49 8.26 -6.31 3.04
N ASP A 50 8.00 -5.66 1.91
CA ASP A 50 6.90 -5.95 1.01
C ASP A 50 7.46 -6.01 -0.42
N PRO A 51 7.88 -7.20 -0.88
CA PRO A 51 8.45 -7.39 -2.21
C PRO A 51 7.50 -7.06 -3.36
N TRP A 52 6.20 -7.04 -3.09
CA TRP A 52 5.14 -6.75 -4.07
C TRP A 52 4.92 -5.25 -4.23
N LYS A 53 5.46 -4.45 -3.31
CA LYS A 53 5.29 -3.01 -3.30
C LYS A 53 6.12 -2.33 -4.39
N GLU A 54 5.45 -1.79 -5.39
CA GLU A 54 6.07 -0.86 -6.33
C GLU A 54 6.28 0.54 -5.72
N HIS A 55 7.08 1.36 -6.40
CA HIS A 55 7.25 2.76 -6.04
C HIS A 55 5.89 3.49 -6.08
N GLU A 56 5.48 4.02 -4.93
CA GLU A 56 4.26 4.82 -4.81
C GLU A 56 4.42 6.16 -5.54
N THR A 57 3.52 6.45 -6.48
CA THR A 57 3.45 7.74 -7.20
C THR A 57 2.22 8.54 -6.77
N GLU A 58 2.18 9.82 -7.10
CA GLU A 58 0.98 10.66 -6.90
C GLU A 58 -0.26 10.07 -7.58
N TRP A 59 -0.10 9.51 -8.79
CA TRP A 59 -1.17 8.83 -9.51
C TRP A 59 -1.70 7.63 -8.72
N HIS A 60 -0.78 6.81 -8.19
CA HIS A 60 -1.13 5.62 -7.44
C HIS A 60 -1.90 5.96 -6.16
N ARG A 61 -1.38 6.94 -5.42
CA ARG A 61 -2.00 7.47 -4.21
C ARG A 61 -3.35 8.11 -4.50
N GLY A 62 -3.45 8.85 -5.59
CA GLY A 62 -4.68 9.50 -6.04
C GLY A 62 -5.80 8.49 -6.28
N TRP A 63 -5.49 7.31 -6.80
CA TRP A 63 -6.45 6.23 -6.96
C TRP A 63 -6.88 5.60 -5.63
N LYS A 64 -5.94 5.24 -4.75
CA LYS A 64 -6.27 4.70 -3.42
C LYS A 64 -7.14 5.68 -2.61
N ASN A 65 -6.86 6.98 -2.73
CA ASN A 65 -7.60 8.03 -2.02
C ASN A 65 -9.07 8.15 -2.40
N LYS A 66 -9.53 7.51 -3.48
CA LYS A 66 -10.96 7.47 -3.86
C LYS A 66 -11.78 6.46 -3.05
N PHE A 67 -11.14 5.58 -2.29
CA PHE A 67 -11.80 4.53 -1.50
C PHE A 67 -11.85 4.91 -0.01
N PRO A 68 -12.73 4.33 0.83
CA PRO A 68 -12.71 4.56 2.27
C PRO A 68 -11.34 4.27 2.91
N PHE A 69 -10.95 5.04 3.93
CA PHE A 69 -9.65 4.86 4.61
C PHE A 69 -9.44 3.43 5.13
N ASP A 70 -10.51 2.82 5.64
CA ASP A 70 -10.51 1.46 6.18
C ASP A 70 -10.30 0.38 5.11
N TRP A 71 -10.37 0.73 3.83
CA TRP A 71 -10.14 -0.20 2.72
C TRP A 71 -8.74 -0.10 2.12
N ARG A 72 -8.06 1.04 2.27
CA ARG A 72 -6.76 1.30 1.61
C ARG A 72 -5.64 0.55 2.30
N GLU A 73 -4.57 0.13 1.62
CA GLU A 73 -3.35 -0.45 2.26
C GLU A 73 -3.66 -1.47 3.36
N ILE A 74 -4.42 -2.51 3.02
CA ILE A 74 -4.77 -3.61 3.93
C ILE A 74 -3.78 -4.74 3.72
N VAL A 75 -3.22 -5.27 4.81
CA VAL A 75 -2.31 -6.41 4.70
C VAL A 75 -3.11 -7.66 4.35
N ILE A 76 -2.73 -8.30 3.27
CA ILE A 76 -3.23 -9.61 2.86
C ILE A 76 -2.10 -10.63 2.94
N THR A 77 -2.46 -11.91 3.04
CA THR A 77 -1.53 -13.04 3.12
C THR A 77 -1.88 -14.00 2.00
N SER A 78 -0.90 -14.36 1.17
CA SER A 78 -1.08 -15.38 0.13
C SER A 78 -1.20 -16.78 0.73
N ASP A 79 -1.59 -17.75 -0.09
CA ASP A 79 -1.68 -19.15 0.33
C ASP A 79 -0.30 -19.72 0.73
N GLU A 80 0.77 -19.18 0.17
CA GLU A 80 2.16 -19.50 0.51
C GLU A 80 2.67 -18.79 1.78
N GLY A 81 1.83 -17.95 2.41
CA GLY A 81 2.15 -17.23 3.63
C GLY A 81 2.85 -15.88 3.42
N GLU A 82 2.98 -15.41 2.18
CA GLU A 82 3.59 -14.12 1.90
C GLU A 82 2.64 -12.97 2.27
N ARG A 83 3.15 -11.96 2.99
CA ARG A 83 2.36 -10.80 3.43
C ARG A 83 2.72 -9.57 2.61
N HIS A 84 1.71 -8.87 2.08
CA HIS A 84 1.89 -7.61 1.37
C HIS A 84 0.71 -6.66 1.58
N TYR A 85 0.89 -5.38 1.25
CA TYR A 85 -0.19 -4.40 1.24
C TYR A 85 -1.01 -4.53 -0.03
N ALA A 86 -2.30 -4.83 0.11
CA ALA A 86 -3.27 -4.58 -0.95
C ALA A 86 -3.57 -3.08 -1.05
N ASP A 87 -3.58 -2.52 -2.26
CA ASP A 87 -3.86 -1.10 -2.44
C ASP A 87 -5.25 -0.72 -1.92
N VAL A 88 -6.25 -1.55 -2.22
CA VAL A 88 -7.60 -1.47 -1.69
C VAL A 88 -8.17 -2.87 -1.45
N ARG A 89 -8.81 -3.08 -0.30
CA ARG A 89 -9.66 -4.24 0.00
C ARG A 89 -11.02 -3.78 0.51
N THR A 90 -12.06 -4.15 -0.22
CA THR A 90 -13.45 -3.86 0.15
C THR A 90 -13.90 -4.63 1.40
N ASP A 91 -15.00 -4.21 2.00
CA ASP A 91 -15.65 -4.92 3.12
C ASP A 91 -16.16 -6.32 2.73
N THR A 92 -16.49 -6.54 1.46
CA THR A 92 -16.83 -7.86 0.90
C THR A 92 -15.61 -8.70 0.53
N GLY A 93 -14.39 -8.20 0.79
CA GLY A 93 -13.16 -8.94 0.59
C GLY A 93 -12.50 -8.80 -0.78
N THR A 94 -13.12 -8.12 -1.75
CA THR A 94 -12.53 -7.85 -3.07
C THR A 94 -11.27 -7.01 -2.94
N VAL A 95 -10.17 -7.49 -3.53
CA VAL A 95 -8.88 -6.81 -3.60
C VAL A 95 -8.72 -6.10 -4.94
N ILE A 96 -8.19 -4.88 -4.92
CA ILE A 96 -7.94 -4.06 -6.09
C ILE A 96 -6.50 -3.56 -5.98
N GLU A 97 -5.68 -3.87 -6.99
CA GLU A 97 -4.29 -3.43 -7.11
C GLU A 97 -4.15 -2.51 -8.33
N PHE A 98 -3.57 -1.33 -8.15
CA PHE A 98 -3.33 -0.42 -9.26
C PHE A 98 -1.92 -0.63 -9.80
N GLN A 99 -1.82 -0.67 -11.12
CA GLN A 99 -0.56 -0.84 -11.81
C GLN A 99 -0.40 0.28 -12.84
N ASN A 100 0.74 0.97 -12.78
CA ASN A 100 1.11 2.00 -13.76
C ASN A 100 2.11 1.48 -14.81
N SER A 101 2.66 0.28 -14.59
CA SER A 101 3.52 -0.41 -15.55
C SER A 101 2.67 -1.16 -16.58
N SER A 102 3.22 -1.31 -17.80
CA SER A 102 2.62 -2.19 -18.79
C SER A 102 2.83 -3.64 -18.35
N ILE A 103 1.75 -4.38 -18.12
CA ILE A 103 1.85 -5.83 -18.02
C ILE A 103 2.40 -6.33 -19.37
N SER A 104 3.51 -7.06 -19.33
CA SER A 104 4.01 -7.76 -20.52
C SER A 104 2.91 -8.71 -20.99
N LEU A 105 2.26 -8.33 -22.08
CA LEU A 105 1.31 -9.19 -22.76
C LEU A 105 2.11 -10.35 -23.34
N ARG A 106 1.92 -11.57 -22.81
CA ARG A 106 1.87 -12.69 -23.75
C ARG A 106 0.81 -12.33 -24.80
N PRO A 107 1.13 -12.51 -26.08
CA PRO A 107 0.83 -11.54 -27.13
C PRO A 107 -0.67 -11.45 -27.38
N TYR A 108 -1.30 -10.33 -26.98
CA TYR A 108 -2.29 -9.57 -27.77
C TYR A 108 -2.84 -8.41 -26.91
N GLY A 109 -2.55 -7.17 -27.32
CA GLY A 109 -3.37 -6.00 -26.97
C GLY A 109 -2.86 -5.13 -25.82
N TYR A 110 -2.24 -4.00 -26.17
CA TYR A 110 -1.95 -2.90 -25.24
C TYR A 110 -3.16 -2.57 -24.38
N VAL A 111 -2.97 -2.55 -23.06
CA VAL A 111 -3.95 -1.98 -22.15
C VAL A 111 -3.26 -1.22 -21.03
N LYS A 112 -3.70 0.01 -20.79
CA LYS A 112 -3.55 0.64 -19.47
C LYS A 112 -4.59 -0.03 -18.57
N ASN A 113 -4.22 -1.10 -17.88
CA ASN A 113 -5.17 -1.92 -17.12
C ASN A 113 -5.24 -1.52 -15.65
N PHE A 114 -6.48 -1.36 -15.18
CA PHE A 114 -6.90 -1.52 -13.79
C PHE A 114 -7.10 -3.02 -13.57
N THR A 115 -6.33 -3.64 -12.68
CA THR A 115 -6.48 -5.07 -12.38
C THR A 115 -7.32 -5.21 -11.12
N VAL A 116 -8.58 -5.65 -11.29
CA VAL A 116 -9.37 -6.16 -10.16
C VAL A 116 -9.15 -7.67 -10.13
N THR A 117 -8.31 -8.13 -9.21
CA THR A 117 -8.27 -9.56 -8.90
C THR A 117 -9.32 -9.85 -7.84
N CYS A 118 -10.42 -10.48 -8.24
CA CYS A 118 -11.26 -11.20 -7.28
C CYS A 118 -10.54 -12.50 -6.90
N SER A 119 -9.75 -12.49 -5.83
CA SER A 119 -9.42 -13.71 -5.10
C SER A 119 -10.60 -14.06 -4.21
N GLY A 120 -11.29 -15.16 -4.54
CA GLY A 120 -12.35 -15.76 -3.74
C GLY A 120 -11.83 -16.94 -2.94
#